data_AF-A0A0M3J926-F1
#
_entry.id   AF-A0A0M3J926-F1
#
_cell.length_a   1.000
_cell.length_b   1.000
_cell.length_c   1.000
_cell.angle_alpha   90.00
_cell.angle_beta   90.00
_cell.angle_gamma   90.00
#
_symmetry.space_group_name_H-M   'P 1'
#
loop_
_entity.id
_entity.type
_entity.pdbx_description
1 polymer ?
#
loop_
_entity_poly.entity_id
_entity_poly.type
_entity_poly.pdbx_seq_one_letter_code
_entity_poly.pdbx_strand_id
1 'polypeptide(L)'
;MEQYIHFGLAAPIYTHFTSPIRRYADVMVHRLLAVSIGADSSYPNMLNGDLVQKISLNLNYRHKQAQYASRASILLNTLLYFKGRAEIHDGFIMGIRKNGIQVFVPKYGLESVVVFPEGSDYEITDEYFKANNTRVDLFARVTVEISLNESNLQHIRLQMKLVKPKIDGFSVDYILSAPEE
;
A
#
# COMPACT_ATOMS: atom_id res chain seq x y z
N MET A 1 27.11 9.77 15.92
CA MET A 1 27.39 8.55 15.13
C MET A 1 26.12 7.81 14.71
N GLU A 2 24.97 7.99 15.37
CA GLU A 2 23.72 7.28 15.04
C GLU A 2 23.04 7.69 13.72
N GLN A 3 23.30 8.90 13.19
CA GLN A 3 22.54 9.46 12.05
C GLN A 3 22.77 8.76 10.69
N TYR A 4 23.83 7.95 10.53
CA TYR A 4 24.16 7.30 9.25
C TYR A 4 23.75 5.83 9.17
N ILE A 5 23.24 5.27 10.27
CA ILE A 5 22.90 3.85 10.37
C ILE A 5 21.63 3.56 9.57
N HIS A 6 21.69 2.52 8.72
CA HIS A 6 20.54 2.05 7.97
C HIS A 6 19.86 0.88 8.70
N PHE A 7 18.80 1.17 9.44
CA PHE A 7 18.07 0.19 10.26
C PHE A 7 17.67 -1.07 9.49
N GLY A 8 16.99 -0.92 8.36
CA GLY A 8 16.49 -2.06 7.57
C GLY A 8 17.56 -2.92 6.89
N LEU A 9 18.83 -2.48 6.90
CA LEU A 9 19.96 -3.24 6.33
C LEU A 9 20.98 -3.65 7.40
N ALA A 10 20.74 -3.29 8.67
CA ALA A 10 21.69 -3.46 9.77
C ALA A 10 23.12 -2.99 9.42
N ALA A 11 23.24 -1.90 8.64
CA ALA A 11 24.51 -1.39 8.14
C ALA A 11 24.87 -0.05 8.81
N PRO A 12 26.14 0.17 9.20
CA PRO A 12 26.56 1.41 9.86
C PRO A 12 26.56 2.62 8.92
N ILE A 13 26.67 2.40 7.60
CA ILE A 13 26.60 3.40 6.56
C ILE A 13 26.09 2.76 5.26
N TYR A 14 25.32 3.51 4.47
CA TYR A 14 24.77 3.02 3.20
C TYR A 14 24.61 4.16 2.19
N THR A 15 24.78 3.84 0.90
CA THR A 15 24.43 4.72 -0.22
C THR A 15 24.03 3.89 -1.44
N HIS A 16 23.30 4.49 -2.37
CA HIS A 16 22.97 3.86 -3.65
C HIS A 16 24.07 4.10 -4.70
N PHE A 17 24.31 3.11 -5.57
CA PHE A 17 25.37 3.18 -6.59
C PHE A 17 25.03 2.48 -7.91
N THR A 18 24.26 1.40 -7.86
CA THR A 18 24.16 0.41 -8.94
C THR A 18 23.24 0.81 -10.11
N SER A 19 22.62 1.98 -10.12
CA SER A 19 21.61 2.34 -11.13
C SER A 19 21.61 3.82 -11.53
N PRO A 20 22.74 4.37 -12.02
CA PRO A 20 22.85 5.78 -12.44
C PRO A 20 21.87 6.18 -13.55
N ILE A 21 21.43 5.23 -14.39
CA ILE A 21 20.45 5.51 -15.46
C ILE A 21 19.09 5.95 -14.89
N ARG A 22 18.67 5.42 -13.74
CA ARG A 22 17.34 5.67 -13.15
C ARG A 22 17.37 6.47 -11.84
N ARG A 23 18.55 6.74 -11.28
CA ARG A 23 18.71 7.49 -10.02
C ARG A 23 19.86 8.48 -10.13
N TYR A 24 19.54 9.77 -9.98
CA TYR A 24 20.54 10.83 -9.99
C TYR A 24 21.46 10.79 -8.76
N ALA A 25 20.99 10.26 -7.63
CA ALA A 25 21.85 10.01 -6.46
C ALA A 25 23.05 9.12 -6.83
N ASP A 26 22.81 8.04 -7.55
CA ASP A 26 23.86 7.14 -8.01
C ASP A 26 24.84 7.88 -8.95
N VAL A 27 24.36 8.76 -9.85
CA VAL A 27 25.23 9.60 -10.70
C VAL A 27 26.19 10.45 -9.86
N MET A 28 25.70 11.05 -8.77
CA MET A 28 26.55 11.82 -7.85
C MET A 28 27.59 10.93 -7.17
N VAL A 29 27.20 9.73 -6.71
CA VAL A 29 28.13 8.78 -6.09
C VAL A 29 29.18 8.29 -7.09
N HIS A 30 28.80 8.00 -8.34
CA HIS A 30 29.74 7.65 -9.41
C HIS A 30 30.78 8.75 -9.64
N ARG A 31 30.35 10.02 -9.71
CA ARG A 31 31.26 11.17 -9.85
C ARG A 31 32.19 11.30 -8.65
N LEU A 32 31.66 11.22 -7.43
CA LEU A 32 32.46 11.33 -6.20
C LEU A 32 33.48 10.19 -6.09
N LEU A 33 33.11 8.97 -6.46
CA LEU A 33 34.00 7.83 -6.46
C LEU A 33 35.11 7.98 -7.50
N ALA A 34 34.79 8.40 -8.72
CA ALA A 34 35.77 8.64 -9.78
C ALA A 34 36.85 9.65 -9.36
N VAL A 35 36.43 10.75 -8.72
CA VAL A 35 37.36 11.73 -8.13
C VAL A 35 38.17 11.13 -6.98
N SER A 36 37.54 10.33 -6.11
CA SER A 36 38.20 9.74 -4.93
C SER A 36 39.30 8.74 -5.31
N ILE A 37 39.20 8.09 -6.46
CA ILE A 37 40.22 7.16 -6.98
C ILE A 37 41.16 7.79 -8.00
N GLY A 38 41.02 9.10 -8.28
CA GLY A 38 41.86 9.82 -9.25
C GLY A 38 41.57 9.52 -10.72
N ALA A 39 40.42 8.91 -11.03
CA ALA A 39 39.98 8.65 -12.41
C ALA A 39 39.35 9.87 -13.09
N ASP A 40 38.96 10.89 -12.31
CA ASP A 40 38.40 12.16 -12.80
C ASP A 40 38.78 13.33 -11.87
N SER A 41 38.54 14.56 -12.30
CA SER A 41 38.85 15.79 -11.56
C SER A 41 37.64 16.35 -10.80
N SER A 42 37.88 16.99 -9.66
CA SER A 42 36.80 17.61 -8.88
C SER A 42 36.31 18.92 -9.51
N TYR A 43 35.04 19.23 -9.33
CA TYR A 43 34.43 20.49 -9.74
C TYR A 43 34.05 21.32 -8.50
N PRO A 44 34.17 22.67 -8.53
CA PRO A 44 33.95 23.52 -7.34
C PRO A 44 32.58 23.32 -6.68
N ASN A 45 31.54 23.11 -7.49
CA ASN A 45 30.17 22.93 -7.02
C ASN A 45 29.90 21.54 -6.40
N MET A 46 30.73 20.53 -6.71
CA MET A 46 30.51 19.16 -6.25
C MET A 46 30.77 18.99 -4.75
N LEU A 47 31.72 19.75 -4.21
CA LEU A 47 32.12 19.71 -2.80
C LEU A 47 31.38 20.76 -1.94
N ASN A 48 30.48 21.53 -2.54
CA ASN A 48 29.68 22.53 -1.83
C ASN A 48 28.56 21.83 -1.05
N GLY A 49 28.68 21.81 0.28
CA GLY A 49 27.74 21.15 1.19
C GLY A 49 26.30 21.65 1.05
N ASP A 50 26.10 22.98 0.92
CA ASP A 50 24.76 23.57 0.79
C ASP A 50 24.08 23.15 -0.51
N LEU A 51 24.85 23.08 -1.60
CA LEU A 51 24.32 22.63 -2.89
C LEU A 51 23.96 21.14 -2.85
N VAL A 52 24.83 20.30 -2.27
CA VAL A 52 24.58 18.86 -2.12
C VAL A 52 23.35 18.62 -1.24
N GLN A 53 23.16 19.39 -0.17
CA GLN A 53 21.97 19.30 0.67
C GLN A 53 20.69 19.68 -0.11
N LYS A 54 20.71 20.79 -0.86
CA LYS A 54 19.58 21.21 -1.71
C LYS A 54 19.22 20.15 -2.75
N ILE A 55 20.23 19.58 -3.43
CA ILE A 55 20.04 18.48 -4.38
C ILE A 55 19.40 17.27 -3.68
N SER A 56 19.94 16.87 -2.53
CA SER A 56 19.45 15.72 -1.76
C SER A 56 17.99 15.89 -1.34
N LEU A 57 17.59 17.09 -0.88
CA LEU A 57 16.20 17.39 -0.55
C LEU A 57 15.27 17.28 -1.77
N ASN A 58 15.70 17.81 -2.92
CA ASN A 58 14.92 17.68 -4.16
C ASN A 58 14.80 16.21 -4.60
N LEU A 59 15.88 15.42 -4.50
CA LEU A 59 15.85 13.99 -4.83
C LEU A 59 14.88 13.21 -3.92
N ASN A 60 14.88 13.50 -2.61
CA ASN A 60 13.95 12.88 -1.67
C ASN A 60 12.50 13.22 -2.00
N TYR A 61 12.23 14.50 -2.32
CA TYR A 61 10.90 14.93 -2.76
C TYR A 61 10.47 14.20 -4.04
N ARG A 62 11.32 14.19 -5.08
CA ARG A 62 11.03 13.52 -6.36
C ARG A 62 10.86 12.02 -6.22
N HIS A 63 11.65 11.37 -5.37
CA HIS A 63 11.52 9.95 -5.07
C HIS A 63 10.14 9.63 -4.46
N LYS A 64 9.72 10.41 -3.46
CA LYS A 64 8.40 10.26 -2.82
C LYS A 64 7.27 10.47 -3.83
N GLN A 65 7.36 11.50 -4.68
CA GLN A 65 6.35 11.76 -5.72
C GLN A 65 6.30 10.63 -6.77
N ALA A 66 7.44 10.08 -7.18
CA ALA A 66 7.48 8.95 -8.11
C ALA A 66 6.78 7.71 -7.53
N GLN A 67 6.97 7.42 -6.24
CA GLN A 67 6.26 6.33 -5.56
C GLN A 67 4.74 6.56 -5.54
N TYR A 68 4.29 7.78 -5.25
CA TYR A 68 2.87 8.11 -5.25
C TYR A 68 2.24 7.99 -6.64
N ALA A 69 2.92 8.50 -7.67
CA ALA A 69 2.46 8.36 -9.06
C ALA A 69 2.38 6.88 -9.47
N SER A 70 3.38 6.06 -9.11
CA SER A 70 3.38 4.62 -9.39
C SER A 70 2.21 3.91 -8.71
N ARG A 71 1.95 4.18 -7.42
CA ARG A 71 0.82 3.60 -6.68
C ARG A 71 -0.53 4.03 -7.27
N ALA A 72 -0.67 5.29 -7.65
CA ALA A 72 -1.88 5.80 -8.29
C ALA A 72 -2.12 5.13 -9.66
N SER A 73 -1.06 4.91 -10.43
CA SER A 73 -1.15 4.18 -11.71
C SER A 73 -1.57 2.72 -11.52
N ILE A 74 -1.01 2.03 -10.53
CA ILE A 74 -1.44 0.65 -10.18
C ILE A 74 -2.91 0.65 -9.78
N LEU A 75 -3.32 1.56 -8.89
CA LEU A 75 -4.71 1.68 -8.45
C LEU A 75 -5.66 1.90 -9.63
N LEU A 76 -5.34 2.82 -10.55
CA LEU A 76 -6.15 3.08 -11.74
C LEU A 76 -6.31 1.81 -12.60
N ASN A 77 -5.22 1.08 -12.84
CA ASN A 77 -5.27 -0.17 -13.60
C ASN A 77 -6.06 -1.25 -12.87
N THR A 78 -5.97 -1.33 -11.54
CA THR A 78 -6.81 -2.23 -10.74
C THR A 78 -8.29 -1.86 -10.87
N LEU A 79 -8.64 -0.57 -10.82
CA LEU A 79 -10.02 -0.13 -11.02
C LEU A 79 -10.53 -0.53 -12.42
N LEU A 80 -9.71 -0.35 -13.45
CA LEU A 80 -10.06 -0.79 -14.81
C LEU A 80 -10.25 -2.31 -14.91
N TYR A 81 -9.43 -3.10 -14.18
CA TYR A 81 -9.56 -4.55 -14.14
C TYR A 81 -10.89 -5.01 -13.53
N PHE A 82 -11.34 -4.36 -12.45
CA PHE A 82 -12.59 -4.70 -11.77
C PHE A 82 -13.84 -4.08 -12.42
N LYS A 83 -13.70 -3.33 -13.52
CA LYS A 83 -14.84 -2.71 -14.19
C LYS A 83 -15.80 -3.76 -14.74
N GLY A 84 -17.05 -3.73 -14.25
CA GLY A 84 -18.08 -4.71 -14.60
C GLY A 84 -17.83 -6.12 -14.06
N ARG A 85 -16.92 -6.29 -13.08
CA ARG A 85 -16.61 -7.58 -12.46
C ARG A 85 -16.81 -7.50 -10.95
N ALA A 86 -17.41 -8.55 -10.41
CA ALA A 86 -17.40 -8.84 -8.98
C ALA A 86 -16.70 -10.19 -8.80
N GLU A 87 -15.69 -10.24 -7.93
CA GLU A 87 -14.96 -11.47 -7.67
C GLU A 87 -14.89 -11.76 -6.17
N ILE A 88 -15.06 -13.03 -5.81
CA ILE A 88 -14.98 -13.51 -4.43
C ILE A 88 -13.61 -14.13 -4.23
N HIS A 89 -12.88 -13.67 -3.22
CA HIS A 89 -11.58 -14.18 -2.85
C HIS A 89 -11.41 -14.27 -1.34
N ASP A 90 -10.43 -15.09 -0.94
CA ASP A 90 -9.98 -15.13 0.43
C ASP A 90 -9.12 -13.91 0.78
N GLY A 91 -9.37 -13.39 1.96
CA GLY A 91 -8.59 -12.33 2.58
C GLY A 91 -8.29 -12.63 4.05
N PHE A 92 -7.51 -11.75 4.65
CA PHE A 92 -7.07 -11.83 6.04
C PHE A 92 -7.37 -10.52 6.74
N ILE A 93 -7.83 -10.58 7.98
CA ILE A 93 -8.01 -9.37 8.80
C ILE A 93 -6.64 -8.90 9.27
N MET A 94 -6.22 -7.72 8.82
CA MET A 94 -4.94 -7.11 9.18
C MET A 94 -5.06 -6.12 10.33
N GLY A 95 -6.27 -5.66 10.63
CA GLY A 95 -6.51 -4.73 11.72
C GLY A 95 -7.99 -4.58 12.00
N ILE A 96 -8.32 -4.39 13.27
CA ILE A 96 -9.68 -4.17 13.74
C ILE A 96 -9.75 -2.72 14.24
N ARG A 97 -10.72 -1.95 13.76
CA ARG A 97 -10.95 -0.56 14.13
C ARG A 97 -12.36 -0.39 14.69
N LYS A 98 -12.59 0.68 15.42
CA LYS A 98 -13.92 0.99 16.00
C LYS A 98 -15.03 1.12 14.95
N ASN A 99 -14.69 1.50 13.72
CA ASN A 99 -15.63 1.76 12.63
C ASN A 99 -15.55 0.75 11.48
N GLY A 100 -14.74 -0.30 11.61
CA GLY A 100 -14.59 -1.28 10.54
C GLY A 100 -13.41 -2.23 10.72
N ILE A 101 -13.32 -3.20 9.82
CA ILE A 101 -12.20 -4.14 9.74
C ILE A 101 -11.36 -3.87 8.50
N GLN A 102 -10.04 -3.90 8.66
CA GLN A 102 -9.09 -3.81 7.55
C GLN A 102 -8.81 -5.23 7.05
N VAL A 103 -9.23 -5.51 5.81
CA VAL A 103 -9.05 -6.80 5.16
C VAL A 103 -8.01 -6.68 4.06
N PHE A 104 -7.08 -7.63 4.01
CA PHE A 104 -6.07 -7.79 2.97
C PHE A 104 -6.41 -9.01 2.10
N VAL A 105 -6.41 -8.82 0.78
CA VAL A 105 -6.64 -9.89 -0.21
C VAL A 105 -5.31 -10.17 -0.92
N PRO A 106 -4.61 -11.27 -0.59
CA PRO A 106 -3.26 -11.53 -1.10
C PRO A 106 -3.18 -11.69 -2.61
N LYS A 107 -4.23 -12.24 -3.25
CA LYS A 107 -4.26 -12.50 -4.70
C LYS A 107 -3.97 -11.24 -5.53
N TYR A 108 -4.48 -10.10 -5.08
CA TYR A 108 -4.34 -8.82 -5.75
C TYR A 108 -3.44 -7.83 -4.99
N GLY A 109 -2.98 -8.20 -3.79
CA GLY A 109 -2.25 -7.30 -2.90
C GLY A 109 -3.09 -6.08 -2.47
N LEU A 110 -4.41 -6.26 -2.32
CA LEU A 110 -5.34 -5.17 -2.01
C LEU A 110 -5.68 -5.13 -0.54
N GLU A 111 -5.68 -3.93 0.03
CA GLU A 111 -6.18 -3.66 1.38
C GLU A 111 -7.38 -2.72 1.29
N SER A 112 -8.45 -3.06 1.99
CA SER A 112 -9.61 -2.17 2.14
C SER A 112 -10.19 -2.28 3.54
N VAL A 113 -10.90 -1.23 3.94
CA VAL A 113 -11.69 -1.22 5.17
C VAL A 113 -13.14 -1.57 4.83
N VAL A 114 -13.68 -2.58 5.51
CA VAL A 114 -15.12 -2.88 5.51
C VAL A 114 -15.71 -2.15 6.70
N VAL A 115 -16.57 -1.16 6.43
CA VAL A 115 -17.13 -0.24 7.43
C VAL A 115 -18.33 -0.89 8.13
N PHE A 116 -18.43 -0.71 9.44
CA PHE A 116 -19.56 -1.16 10.25
C PHE A 116 -20.86 -0.40 9.92
N PRO A 117 -22.00 -1.08 9.70
CA PRO A 117 -23.28 -0.39 9.52
C PRO A 117 -23.66 0.32 10.83
N GLU A 118 -24.33 1.47 10.70
CA GLU A 118 -24.76 2.26 11.85
C GLU A 118 -25.83 1.51 12.67
N GLY A 119 -25.73 1.54 14.00
CA GLY A 119 -26.78 1.03 14.89
C GLY A 119 -26.71 -0.46 15.24
N SER A 120 -25.52 -1.07 15.22
CA SER A 120 -25.34 -2.48 15.59
C SER A 120 -24.41 -2.63 16.80
N ASP A 121 -24.80 -3.49 17.74
CA ASP A 121 -24.05 -3.78 18.97
C ASP A 121 -22.88 -4.71 18.66
N TYR A 122 -21.71 -4.12 18.42
CA TYR A 122 -20.46 -4.85 18.23
C TYR A 122 -19.59 -4.78 19.48
N GLU A 123 -19.12 -5.94 19.94
CA GLU A 123 -18.00 -5.99 20.89
C GLU A 123 -16.70 -5.91 20.09
N ILE A 124 -15.97 -4.80 20.22
CA ILE A 124 -14.74 -4.54 19.46
C ILE A 124 -13.58 -4.44 20.44
N THR A 125 -12.54 -5.24 20.19
CA THR A 125 -11.23 -5.16 20.86
C THR A 125 -10.14 -5.07 19.80
N ASP A 126 -8.90 -4.89 20.24
CA ASP A 126 -7.74 -4.88 19.33
C ASP A 126 -7.43 -6.28 18.75
N GLU A 127 -7.93 -7.34 19.38
CA GLU A 127 -7.65 -8.74 19.03
C GLU A 127 -8.81 -9.42 18.29
N TYR A 128 -10.05 -9.02 18.55
CA TYR A 128 -11.22 -9.62 17.93
C TYR A 128 -12.37 -8.62 17.82
N PHE A 129 -13.26 -8.87 16.86
CA PHE A 129 -14.59 -8.26 16.83
C PHE A 129 -15.65 -9.34 16.90
N LYS A 130 -16.74 -9.06 17.62
CA LYS A 130 -17.87 -9.97 17.74
C LYS A 130 -19.15 -9.24 17.38
N ALA A 131 -19.89 -9.85 16.45
CA ALA A 131 -21.17 -9.40 15.99
C ALA A 131 -22.18 -10.52 16.19
N ASN A 132 -23.24 -10.28 16.95
CA ASN A 132 -24.23 -11.29 17.31
C ASN A 132 -23.56 -12.54 17.94
N ASN A 133 -23.57 -13.67 17.23
CA ASN A 133 -22.95 -14.94 17.65
C ASN A 133 -21.65 -15.28 16.90
N THR A 134 -21.18 -14.37 16.02
CA THR A 134 -19.99 -14.58 15.21
C THR A 134 -18.85 -13.76 15.78
N ARG A 135 -17.79 -14.44 16.24
CA ARG A 135 -16.51 -13.84 16.62
C ARG A 135 -15.52 -14.00 15.47
N VAL A 136 -14.78 -12.94 15.19
CA VAL A 136 -13.70 -12.97 14.20
C VAL A 136 -12.47 -12.31 14.80
N ASP A 137 -11.38 -13.08 14.82
CA ASP A 137 -10.11 -12.66 15.40
C ASP A 137 -9.22 -11.95 14.37
N LEU A 138 -8.24 -11.19 14.87
CA LEU A 138 -7.16 -10.63 14.09
C LEU A 138 -6.42 -11.76 13.35
N PHE A 139 -6.03 -11.50 12.10
CA PHE A 139 -5.41 -12.47 11.19
C PHE A 139 -6.26 -13.68 10.80
N ALA A 140 -7.54 -13.72 11.20
CA ALA A 140 -8.45 -14.74 10.71
C ALA A 140 -8.66 -14.63 9.19
N ARG A 141 -8.84 -15.79 8.56
CA ARG A 141 -9.22 -15.87 7.15
C ARG A 141 -10.69 -15.53 7.00
N VAL A 142 -10.98 -14.65 6.05
CA VAL A 142 -12.32 -14.23 5.68
C VAL A 142 -12.50 -14.38 4.17
N THR A 143 -13.73 -14.56 3.72
CA THR A 143 -14.07 -14.51 2.30
C THR A 143 -14.74 -13.18 2.02
N VAL A 144 -14.23 -12.43 1.04
CA VAL A 144 -14.75 -11.12 0.66
C VAL A 144 -15.09 -11.08 -0.82
N GLU A 145 -16.13 -10.33 -1.15
CA GLU A 145 -16.45 -9.92 -2.52
C GLU A 145 -15.81 -8.56 -2.77
N ILE A 146 -15.08 -8.46 -3.87
CA ILE A 146 -14.49 -7.21 -4.35
C ILE A 146 -15.27 -6.75 -5.58
N SER A 147 -15.73 -5.51 -5.54
CA SER A 147 -16.44 -4.86 -6.65
C SER A 147 -16.03 -3.38 -6.75
N LEU A 148 -16.40 -2.73 -7.86
CA LEU A 148 -16.30 -1.28 -7.94
C LEU A 148 -17.53 -0.61 -7.30
N ASN A 149 -17.26 0.50 -6.63
CA ASN A 149 -18.26 1.50 -6.30
C ASN A 149 -18.10 2.68 -7.26
N GLU A 150 -19.08 2.83 -8.14
CA GLU A 150 -19.15 3.88 -9.16
C GLU A 150 -20.12 5.01 -8.77
N SER A 151 -20.57 5.09 -7.50
CA SER A 151 -21.50 6.12 -7.05
C SER A 151 -20.97 7.55 -7.24
N ASN A 152 -19.65 7.73 -7.25
CA ASN A 152 -18.99 8.99 -7.60
C ASN A 152 -17.99 8.75 -8.75
N LEU A 153 -18.31 9.27 -9.94
CA LEU A 153 -17.47 9.11 -11.13
C LEU A 153 -16.08 9.76 -10.99
N GLN A 154 -15.92 10.79 -10.17
CA GLN A 154 -14.61 11.41 -9.90
C GLN A 154 -13.77 10.59 -8.91
N HIS A 155 -14.42 9.75 -8.11
CA HIS A 155 -13.80 8.96 -7.07
C HIS A 155 -14.33 7.53 -7.07
N ILE A 156 -14.13 6.84 -8.19
CA ILE A 156 -14.37 5.40 -8.29
C ILE A 156 -13.45 4.70 -7.29
N ARG A 157 -14.02 3.84 -6.44
CA ARG A 157 -13.28 3.13 -5.39
C ARG A 157 -13.58 1.64 -5.45
N LEU A 158 -12.61 0.86 -5.01
CA LEU A 158 -12.87 -0.55 -4.69
C LEU A 158 -13.71 -0.61 -3.44
N GLN A 159 -14.76 -1.42 -3.49
CA GLN A 159 -15.58 -1.77 -2.36
C GLN A 159 -15.34 -3.25 -2.04
N MET A 160 -15.13 -3.54 -0.76
CA MET A 160 -15.11 -4.90 -0.26
C MET A 160 -16.35 -5.13 0.59
N LYS A 161 -16.98 -6.28 0.40
CA LYS A 161 -18.08 -6.77 1.24
C LYS A 161 -17.69 -8.11 1.83
N LEU A 162 -18.05 -8.34 3.09
CA LEU A 162 -17.80 -9.63 3.72
C LEU A 162 -18.75 -10.67 3.11
N VAL A 163 -18.30 -11.90 2.92
CA VAL A 163 -19.17 -13.01 2.48
C VAL A 163 -19.16 -14.09 3.53
N LYS A 164 -17.97 -14.45 4.04
CA LYS A 164 -17.80 -15.38 5.16
C LYS A 164 -16.80 -14.82 6.18
N PRO A 165 -17.10 -14.88 7.49
CA PRO A 165 -18.32 -15.41 8.09
C PRO A 165 -19.55 -14.51 7.84
N LYS A 166 -20.75 -15.09 7.88
CA LYS A 166 -22.00 -14.35 7.64
C LYS A 166 -22.32 -13.50 8.86
N ILE A 167 -22.40 -12.19 8.67
CA ILE A 167 -22.75 -11.21 9.69
C ILE A 167 -23.77 -10.26 9.07
N ASP A 168 -24.94 -10.16 9.70
CA ASP A 168 -26.03 -9.34 9.20
C ASP A 168 -25.58 -7.89 9.04
N GLY A 169 -25.89 -7.30 7.89
CA GLY A 169 -25.45 -5.94 7.50
C GLY A 169 -24.08 -5.88 6.80
N PHE A 170 -23.19 -6.85 7.00
CA PHE A 170 -21.91 -6.94 6.28
C PHE A 170 -21.89 -7.92 5.13
N SER A 171 -22.69 -8.96 5.29
CA SER A 171 -22.67 -10.10 4.40
C SER A 171 -23.63 -9.94 3.25
N VAL A 172 -23.13 -10.22 2.05
CA VAL A 172 -23.99 -10.34 0.88
C VAL A 172 -24.70 -11.69 0.96
N ASP A 173 -26.03 -11.67 0.93
CA ASP A 173 -26.83 -12.88 0.76
C ASP A 173 -26.53 -13.45 -0.62
N TYR A 174 -25.68 -14.48 -0.64
CA TYR A 174 -25.28 -15.10 -1.87
C TYR A 174 -26.34 -16.14 -2.28
N ILE A 175 -27.06 -15.90 -3.37
CA ILE A 175 -27.79 -16.94 -4.11
C ILE A 175 -26.94 -17.33 -5.34
N LEU A 176 -26.44 -18.57 -5.36
CA LEU A 176 -25.71 -19.19 -6.49
C LEU A 176 -26.71 -19.93 -7.36
N SER A 177 -27.57 -19.20 -8.08
CA SER A 177 -28.46 -19.72 -9.13
C SER A 177 -29.19 -18.54 -9.79
N ALA A 178 -29.19 -18.27 -11.09
CA ALA A 178 -28.66 -18.90 -12.29
C ALA A 178 -28.64 -17.81 -13.40
N PRO A 179 -28.11 -18.09 -14.60
CA PRO A 179 -29.04 -18.49 -15.65
C PRO A 179 -28.64 -19.81 -16.27
N GLU A 180 -29.52 -20.80 -16.18
CA GLU A 180 -29.85 -21.54 -17.40
C GLU A 180 -30.84 -20.63 -18.14
N GLU A 181 -30.31 -19.89 -19.11
CA GLU A 181 -30.83 -19.57 -20.45
C GLU A 181 -29.88 -18.57 -21.14
#